data_AF-A0A2N0ZKP8-F1
#
_entry.id   AF-A0A2N0ZKP8-F1
#
_cell.length_a   1.000
_cell.length_b   1.000
_cell.length_c   1.000
_cell.angle_alpha   90.00
_cell.angle_beta   90.00
_cell.angle_gamma   90.00
#
_symmetry.space_group_name_H-M   'P 1'
#
loop_
_entity.id
_entity.type
_entity.pdbx_description
1 polymer ?
#
loop_
_entity_poly.entity_id
_entity_poly.type
_entity_poly.pdbx_seq_one_letter_code
_entity_poly.pdbx_strand_id
1 'polypeptide(L)'
;MKEKELNYIDHLEELRKRLIICVVAFILFFIVGFIFVDDIYRWFVRDLEEQLIVLGPSDIIWVYFTIATVISFAGTIPVVALQIWQFVKPGLVPKERKVTLAYIPALFVLFIVGLCFGYFVILPTMFNFLTGLSSGMMELSFTVDKYFKFIFHMTLPFGILFELPVVAMFLTSLGIINPYVLTSIRKYAYFVLIVISVLISPPDLMSDIIVSIPLLVLYEISINLSKVVYRRKLRKENSSGEAKGTSI
;
A
#
# COMPACT_ATOMS: atom_id res chain seq x y z
N MET A 1 19.67 -4.40 35.37
CA MET A 1 19.36 -3.16 34.60
C MET A 1 20.24 -3.02 33.36
N LYS A 2 21.58 -3.18 33.43
CA LYS A 2 22.50 -3.10 32.28
C LYS A 2 22.22 -4.03 31.08
N GLU A 3 21.78 -5.28 31.30
CA GLU A 3 21.48 -6.23 30.21
C GLU A 3 20.26 -5.86 29.36
N LYS A 4 19.25 -5.23 29.97
CA LYS A 4 18.09 -4.70 29.23
C LYS A 4 18.48 -3.46 28.43
N GLU A 5 19.30 -2.57 29.01
CA GLU A 5 19.76 -1.35 28.32
C GLU A 5 20.65 -1.64 27.11
N LEU A 6 21.57 -2.61 27.21
CA LEU A 6 22.38 -3.08 26.06
C LEU A 6 21.48 -3.59 24.92
N ASN A 7 20.42 -4.34 25.24
CA ASN A 7 19.50 -4.91 24.23
C ASN A 7 18.65 -3.83 23.53
N TYR A 8 18.20 -2.78 24.23
CA TYR A 8 17.47 -1.67 23.59
C TYR A 8 18.37 -0.81 22.69
N ILE A 9 19.61 -0.54 23.12
CA ILE A 9 20.57 0.23 22.32
C ILE A 9 20.92 -0.55 21.04
N ASP A 10 21.22 -1.84 21.15
CA ASP A 10 21.49 -2.70 19.99
C ASP A 10 20.30 -2.77 19.02
N HIS A 11 19.07 -2.83 19.53
CA HIS A 11 17.86 -2.86 18.69
C HIS A 11 17.61 -1.53 17.96
N LEU A 12 17.93 -0.40 18.60
CA LEU A 12 17.85 0.92 17.96
C LEU A 12 18.94 1.12 16.89
N GLU A 13 20.14 0.60 17.11
CA GLU A 13 21.20 0.60 16.09
C GLU A 13 20.81 -0.23 14.87
N GLU A 14 20.18 -1.39 15.09
CA GLU A 14 19.67 -2.22 14.02
C GLU A 14 18.59 -1.49 13.19
N LEU A 15 17.65 -0.83 13.85
CA LEU A 15 16.61 -0.03 13.18
C LEU A 15 17.23 1.09 12.33
N ARG A 16 18.20 1.83 12.86
CA ARG A 16 18.91 2.89 12.12
C ARG A 16 19.57 2.33 10.87
N LYS A 17 20.31 1.23 10.99
CA LYS A 17 21.01 0.62 9.85
C LYS A 17 20.03 0.20 8.75
N ARG A 18 18.89 -0.37 9.13
CA ARG A 18 17.82 -0.78 8.22
C ARG A 18 17.17 0.40 7.53
N LEU A 19 16.90 1.47 8.27
CA LEU A 19 16.36 2.71 7.73
C LEU A 19 17.28 3.32 6.67
N ILE A 20 18.60 3.34 6.91
CA ILE A 20 19.58 3.83 5.93
C ILE A 20 19.51 3.01 4.64
N ILE A 21 19.39 1.68 4.73
CA ILE A 21 19.26 0.83 3.54
C ILE A 21 17.98 1.16 2.75
N CYS A 22 16.86 1.39 3.44
CA CYS A 22 15.60 1.81 2.80
C CYS A 22 15.76 3.17 2.10
N VAL A 23 16.43 4.14 2.73
CA VAL A 23 16.67 5.47 2.14
C VAL A 23 17.61 5.37 0.93
N VAL A 24 18.66 4.57 1.00
CA VAL A 24 19.57 4.34 -0.15
C VAL A 24 18.81 3.67 -1.29
N ALA A 25 18.00 2.65 -1.01
CA ALA A 25 17.16 2.01 -2.01
C ALA A 25 16.18 3.01 -2.66
N PHE A 26 15.54 3.86 -1.86
CA PHE A 26 14.68 4.94 -2.34
C PHE A 26 15.43 5.89 -3.28
N ILE A 27 16.62 6.35 -2.91
CA ILE A 27 17.41 7.24 -3.78
C ILE A 27 17.80 6.52 -5.08
N LEU A 28 18.17 5.25 -5.02
CA LEU A 28 18.51 4.46 -6.21
C LEU A 28 17.30 4.30 -7.14
N PHE A 29 16.14 3.90 -6.62
CA PHE A 29 14.93 3.79 -7.44
C PHE A 29 14.41 5.15 -7.92
N PHE A 30 14.67 6.23 -7.18
CA PHE A 30 14.36 7.58 -7.61
C PHE A 30 15.20 7.99 -8.83
N ILE A 31 16.51 7.74 -8.80
CA ILE A 31 17.39 8.00 -9.95
C ILE A 31 16.95 7.18 -11.16
N VAL A 32 16.66 5.89 -10.96
CA VAL A 32 16.14 5.03 -12.04
C VAL A 32 14.80 5.55 -12.57
N GLY A 33 13.86 5.91 -11.70
CA GLY A 33 12.58 6.49 -12.10
C GLY A 33 12.73 7.81 -12.84
N PHE A 34 13.74 8.62 -12.50
CA PHE A 34 14.05 9.86 -13.19
C PHE A 34 14.63 9.63 -14.59
N ILE A 35 15.40 8.55 -14.80
CA ILE A 35 15.92 8.17 -16.14
C ILE A 35 14.78 7.77 -17.09
N PHE A 36 13.75 7.08 -16.58
CA PHE A 36 12.61 6.59 -17.38
C PHE A 36 11.38 7.52 -17.34
N VAL A 37 11.53 8.74 -16.83
CA VAL A 37 10.41 9.65 -16.58
C VAL A 37 9.69 10.04 -17.87
N ASP A 38 10.43 10.24 -18.96
CA ASP A 38 9.89 10.60 -20.28
C ASP A 38 8.97 9.50 -20.83
N ASP A 39 9.39 8.24 -20.74
CA ASP A 39 8.61 7.09 -21.22
C ASP A 39 7.31 6.94 -20.43
N ILE A 40 7.39 7.14 -19.11
CA ILE A 40 6.25 7.02 -18.21
C ILE A 40 5.29 8.19 -18.41
N TYR A 41 5.81 9.41 -18.54
CA TYR A 41 5.01 10.58 -18.89
C TYR A 41 4.22 10.35 -20.20
N ARG A 42 4.89 9.87 -21.25
CA ARG A 42 4.26 9.56 -22.54
C ARG A 42 3.20 8.46 -22.41
N TRP A 43 3.42 7.47 -21.56
CA TRP A 43 2.43 6.42 -21.29
C TRP A 43 1.16 6.99 -20.67
N PHE A 44 1.26 7.86 -19.67
CA PHE A 44 0.10 8.51 -19.04
C PHE A 44 -0.66 9.45 -19.98
N VAL A 45 0.03 10.11 -20.91
CA VAL A 45 -0.59 11.08 -21.84
C VAL A 45 -1.12 10.41 -23.12
N ARG A 46 -0.80 9.13 -23.37
CA ARG A 46 -1.16 8.44 -24.62
C ARG A 46 -2.66 8.42 -24.91
N ASP A 47 -3.46 8.28 -23.87
CA ASP A 47 -4.91 8.11 -24.00
C ASP A 47 -5.67 9.46 -23.87
N LEU A 48 -4.96 10.59 -23.85
CA LEU A 48 -5.55 11.94 -23.89
C LEU A 48 -5.70 12.41 -25.35
N GLU A 49 -6.95 12.66 -25.76
CA GLU A 49 -7.26 13.25 -27.08
C GLU A 49 -6.97 14.77 -27.12
N GLU A 50 -6.98 15.44 -25.96
CA GLU A 50 -6.73 16.87 -25.84
C GLU A 50 -5.27 17.21 -25.48
N GLN A 51 -4.76 18.30 -26.05
CA GLN A 51 -3.43 18.81 -25.73
C GLN A 51 -3.42 19.42 -24.32
N LEU A 52 -2.63 18.83 -23.41
CA LEU A 52 -2.44 19.39 -22.09
C LEU A 52 -1.73 20.75 -22.17
N ILE A 53 -2.31 21.75 -21.50
CA ILE A 53 -1.73 23.09 -21.45
C ILE A 53 -0.60 23.09 -20.41
N VAL A 54 0.58 23.56 -20.79
CA VAL A 54 1.69 23.84 -19.85
C VAL A 54 1.64 25.33 -19.53
N LEU A 55 1.41 25.67 -18.26
CA LEU A 55 1.34 27.08 -17.83
C LEU A 55 2.73 27.64 -17.48
N GLY A 56 3.67 26.79 -17.07
CA GLY A 56 5.05 27.18 -16.86
C GLY A 56 6.05 26.02 -16.89
N PRO A 57 7.34 26.32 -17.07
CA PRO A 57 8.40 25.29 -17.07
C PRO A 57 8.52 24.58 -15.71
N SER A 58 8.08 25.22 -14.63
CA SER A 58 8.00 24.61 -13.29
C SER A 58 7.06 23.40 -13.23
N ASP A 59 5.98 23.39 -14.02
CA ASP A 59 4.98 22.33 -14.01
C ASP A 59 5.58 21.01 -14.52
N ILE A 60 6.43 21.12 -15.54
CA ILE A 60 7.15 19.98 -16.12
C ILE A 60 8.07 19.36 -15.07
N ILE A 61 8.86 20.19 -14.38
CA ILE A 61 9.77 19.74 -13.32
C ILE A 61 8.98 19.03 -12.22
N TRP A 62 7.87 19.63 -11.76
CA TRP A 62 7.07 19.08 -10.66
C TRP A 62 6.47 17.71 -11.00
N VAL A 63 5.96 17.55 -12.22
CA VAL A 63 5.45 16.28 -12.72
C VAL A 63 6.55 15.23 -12.80
N TYR A 64 7.74 15.58 -13.31
CA TYR A 64 8.85 14.65 -13.45
C TYR A 64 9.33 14.15 -12.07
N PHE A 65 9.47 15.06 -11.11
CA PHE A 65 9.82 14.72 -9.74
C PHE A 65 8.75 13.83 -9.09
N THR A 66 7.47 14.08 -9.35
CA THR A 66 6.37 13.30 -8.78
C THR A 66 6.31 11.89 -9.37
N ILE A 67 6.43 11.74 -10.69
CA ILE A 67 6.54 10.44 -11.36
C ILE A 67 7.71 9.64 -10.78
N ALA A 68 8.91 10.23 -10.73
CA ALA A 68 10.10 9.57 -10.19
C ALA A 68 9.93 9.17 -8.71
N THR A 69 9.27 10.02 -7.91
CA THR A 69 8.96 9.74 -6.51
C THR A 69 8.03 8.54 -6.37
N VAL A 70 6.97 8.47 -7.17
CA VAL A 70 6.01 7.36 -7.15
C VAL A 70 6.68 6.03 -7.50
N ILE A 71 7.49 6.01 -8.56
CA ILE A 71 8.25 4.83 -8.98
C ILE A 71 9.23 4.42 -7.88
N SER A 72 9.87 5.40 -7.25
CA SER A 72 10.77 5.15 -6.13
C SER A 72 10.06 4.49 -4.95
N PHE A 73 8.90 5.00 -4.56
CA PHE A 73 8.08 4.36 -3.53
C PHE A 73 7.70 2.94 -3.93
N ALA A 74 7.20 2.73 -5.16
CA ALA A 74 6.83 1.43 -5.67
C ALA A 74 7.98 0.40 -5.61
N GLY A 75 9.18 0.80 -6.06
CA GLY A 75 10.37 -0.05 -6.03
C GLY A 75 10.94 -0.28 -4.63
N THR A 76 10.77 0.71 -3.73
CA THR A 76 11.30 0.67 -2.36
C THR A 76 10.46 -0.22 -1.44
N ILE A 77 9.16 -0.37 -1.70
CA ILE A 77 8.25 -1.23 -0.93
C ILE A 77 8.79 -2.64 -0.65
N PRO A 78 9.21 -3.45 -1.64
CA PRO A 78 9.75 -4.78 -1.37
C PRO A 78 11.04 -4.74 -0.54
N VAL A 79 11.86 -3.70 -0.70
CA VAL A 79 13.08 -3.51 0.12
C VAL A 79 12.71 -3.18 1.56
N VAL A 80 11.77 -2.27 1.78
CA VAL A 80 11.26 -1.91 3.11
C VAL A 80 10.66 -3.15 3.79
N ALA A 81 9.84 -3.91 3.08
CA ALA A 81 9.25 -5.14 3.59
C ALA A 81 10.33 -6.18 3.97
N LEU A 82 11.40 -6.32 3.16
CA LEU A 82 12.55 -7.16 3.51
C LEU A 82 13.27 -6.68 4.76
N GLN A 83 13.50 -5.38 4.90
CA GLN A 83 14.19 -4.82 6.07
C GLN A 83 13.35 -4.97 7.34
N ILE A 84 12.04 -4.71 7.27
CA ILE A 84 11.11 -4.94 8.38
C ILE A 84 11.08 -6.44 8.74
N TRP A 85 10.99 -7.33 7.75
CA TRP A 85 10.99 -8.76 8.01
C TRP A 85 12.28 -9.22 8.71
N GLN A 86 13.44 -8.76 8.25
CA GLN A 86 14.71 -9.11 8.86
C GLN A 86 14.86 -8.57 10.29
N PHE A 87 14.31 -7.39 10.59
CA PHE A 87 14.26 -6.83 11.95
C PHE A 87 13.40 -7.67 12.90
N VAL A 88 12.28 -8.18 12.39
CA VAL A 88 11.34 -8.98 13.20
C VAL A 88 11.70 -10.46 13.22
N LYS A 89 12.52 -10.95 12.28
CA LYS A 89 12.98 -12.35 12.15
C LYS A 89 13.48 -12.98 13.47
N PRO A 90 14.21 -12.29 14.36
CA PRO A 90 14.65 -12.86 15.64
C PRO A 90 13.48 -13.31 16.53
N GLY A 91 12.36 -12.58 16.50
CA GLY A 91 11.15 -12.90 17.27
C GLY A 91 10.24 -13.97 16.63
N LEU A 92 10.56 -14.43 15.42
CA LEU A 92 9.76 -15.41 14.66
C LEU A 92 10.25 -16.85 14.83
N VAL A 93 9.31 -17.79 14.98
CA VAL A 93 9.57 -19.23 15.02
C VAL A 93 10.18 -19.67 13.67
N PRO A 94 11.17 -20.59 13.62
CA PRO A 94 11.87 -20.96 12.38
C PRO A 94 10.97 -21.34 11.20
N LYS A 95 9.83 -22.00 11.46
CA LYS A 95 8.86 -22.37 10.41
C LYS A 95 8.00 -21.20 9.93
N GLU A 96 7.80 -20.16 10.76
CA GLU A 96 7.07 -18.95 10.39
C GLU A 96 7.90 -18.01 9.51
N ARG A 97 9.23 -18.02 9.68
CA ARG A 97 10.17 -17.21 8.88
C ARG A 97 9.99 -17.41 7.38
N LYS A 98 9.81 -18.65 6.91
CA LYS A 98 9.61 -18.95 5.48
C LYS A 98 8.26 -18.45 4.96
N VAL A 99 7.22 -18.54 5.80
CA VAL A 99 5.86 -18.11 5.44
C VAL A 99 5.79 -16.58 5.36
N THR A 100 6.34 -15.88 6.35
CA THR A 100 6.36 -14.42 6.37
C THR A 100 7.27 -13.83 5.29
N LEU A 101 8.32 -14.54 4.88
CA LEU A 101 9.14 -14.14 3.74
C LEU A 101 8.32 -14.16 2.42
N ALA A 102 7.42 -15.13 2.25
CA ALA A 102 6.55 -15.20 1.07
C ALA A 102 5.51 -14.06 0.99
N TYR A 103 5.30 -13.30 2.07
CA TYR A 103 4.42 -12.14 2.07
C TYR A 103 5.03 -10.94 1.34
N ILE A 104 6.36 -10.86 1.26
CA ILE A 104 7.07 -9.75 0.62
C ILE A 104 6.75 -9.65 -0.88
N PRO A 105 6.92 -10.71 -1.70
CA PRO A 105 6.52 -10.64 -3.10
C PRO A 105 5.01 -10.46 -3.25
N ALA A 106 4.20 -11.01 -2.35
CA ALA A 106 2.75 -10.80 -2.36
C ALA A 106 2.38 -9.33 -2.13
N LEU A 107 3.08 -8.64 -1.21
CA LEU A 107 2.89 -7.22 -0.93
C LEU A 107 3.22 -6.38 -2.16
N PHE A 108 4.34 -6.64 -2.83
CA PHE A 108 4.70 -5.95 -4.07
C PHE A 108 3.68 -6.18 -5.19
N VAL A 109 3.26 -7.43 -5.42
CA VAL A 109 2.23 -7.75 -6.43
C VAL A 109 0.92 -7.04 -6.10
N LEU A 110 0.50 -7.05 -4.84
CA LEU A 110 -0.77 -6.47 -4.43
C LEU A 110 -0.75 -4.94 -4.52
N PHE A 111 0.39 -4.31 -4.24
CA PHE A 111 0.61 -2.89 -4.47
C PHE A 111 0.47 -2.52 -5.96
N ILE A 112 1.09 -3.29 -6.86
CA ILE A 112 0.95 -3.08 -8.31
C ILE A 112 -0.50 -3.29 -8.75
N VAL A 113 -1.18 -4.33 -8.26
CA VAL A 113 -2.61 -4.54 -8.52
C VAL A 113 -3.46 -3.37 -8.02
N GLY A 114 -3.13 -2.81 -6.86
CA GLY A 114 -3.79 -1.62 -6.32
C GLY A 114 -3.60 -0.38 -7.19
N LEU A 115 -2.38 -0.15 -7.70
CA LEU A 115 -2.11 0.91 -8.66
C LEU A 115 -2.87 0.69 -9.98
N CYS A 116 -2.88 -0.53 -10.51
CA CYS A 116 -3.66 -0.85 -11.70
C CYS A 116 -5.16 -0.65 -11.47
N PHE A 117 -5.68 -1.02 -10.29
CA PHE A 117 -7.08 -0.80 -9.94
C PHE A 117 -7.43 0.70 -9.87
N GLY A 118 -6.59 1.50 -9.20
CA GLY A 118 -6.75 2.96 -9.16
C GLY A 118 -6.74 3.59 -10.55
N TYR A 119 -5.83 3.17 -11.42
CA TYR A 119 -5.68 3.73 -12.77
C TYR A 119 -6.76 3.24 -13.76
N PHE A 120 -7.07 1.94 -13.81
CA PHE A 120 -7.95 1.38 -14.84
C PHE A 120 -9.43 1.35 -14.44
N VAL A 121 -9.75 1.40 -13.14
CA VAL A 121 -11.14 1.31 -12.67
C VAL A 121 -11.60 2.63 -12.09
N ILE A 122 -10.84 3.19 -11.15
CA ILE A 122 -11.28 4.39 -10.41
C ILE A 122 -11.13 5.63 -11.26
N LEU A 123 -9.95 5.87 -11.85
CA LEU A 123 -9.67 7.04 -12.67
C LEU A 123 -10.71 7.26 -13.80
N PRO A 124 -11.05 6.28 -14.67
CA PRO A 124 -12.05 6.50 -15.73
C PRO A 124 -13.46 6.71 -15.16
N THR A 125 -13.81 6.07 -14.05
CA THR A 125 -15.10 6.31 -13.39
C THR A 125 -15.22 7.76 -12.94
N MET A 126 -14.16 8.30 -12.34
CA MET A 126 -14.12 9.71 -11.91
C MET A 126 -14.08 10.67 -13.09
N PHE A 127 -13.31 10.38 -14.14
CA PHE A 127 -13.31 11.20 -15.35
C PHE A 127 -14.69 11.28 -15.99
N ASN A 128 -15.37 10.14 -16.17
CA ASN A 128 -16.74 10.10 -16.72
C ASN A 128 -17.74 10.86 -15.86
N PHE A 129 -17.59 10.80 -14.54
CA PHE A 129 -18.42 11.59 -13.63
C PHE A 129 -18.20 13.09 -13.82
N LEU A 130 -16.94 13.55 -13.83
CA LEU A 130 -16.60 14.96 -13.99
C LEU A 130 -17.01 15.52 -15.36
N THR A 131 -16.80 14.77 -16.44
CA THR A 131 -17.24 15.18 -17.78
C THR A 131 -18.76 15.18 -17.88
N GLY A 132 -19.45 14.21 -17.25
CA GLY A 132 -20.91 14.17 -17.13
C GLY A 132 -21.49 15.39 -16.42
N LEU A 133 -20.83 15.89 -15.37
CA LEU A 133 -21.22 17.13 -14.69
C LEU A 133 -21.10 18.37 -15.58
N SER A 134 -20.14 18.39 -16.51
CA SER A 134 -19.91 19.56 -17.38
C SER A 134 -21.03 19.78 -18.40
N SER A 135 -21.85 18.75 -18.69
CA SER A 135 -23.02 18.77 -19.58
C SER A 135 -22.86 19.55 -20.90
N GLY A 136 -21.63 19.64 -21.43
CA GLY A 136 -21.32 20.42 -22.63
C GLY A 136 -21.36 21.95 -22.45
N MET A 137 -21.48 22.45 -21.21
CA MET A 137 -21.48 23.89 -20.90
C MET A 137 -20.07 24.48 -20.73
N MET A 138 -19.03 23.64 -20.58
CA MET A 138 -17.64 24.07 -20.38
C MET A 138 -16.70 23.22 -21.23
N GLU A 139 -15.82 23.88 -22.01
CA GLU A 139 -14.66 23.22 -22.62
C GLU A 139 -13.65 22.88 -21.50
N LEU A 140 -13.37 21.59 -21.32
CA LEU A 140 -12.52 21.10 -20.23
C LEU A 140 -11.05 21.10 -20.65
N SER A 141 -10.37 22.24 -20.51
CA SER A 141 -8.92 22.30 -20.67
C SER A 141 -8.19 21.89 -19.39
N PHE A 142 -7.38 20.83 -19.47
CA PHE A 142 -6.56 20.37 -18.35
C PHE A 142 -5.12 20.88 -18.45
N THR A 143 -4.61 21.46 -17.37
CA THR A 143 -3.17 21.72 -17.21
C THR A 143 -2.44 20.44 -16.87
N VAL A 144 -1.20 20.28 -17.37
CA VAL A 144 -0.33 19.14 -17.07
C VAL A 144 -0.24 18.85 -15.56
N ASP A 145 0.03 19.88 -14.74
CA ASP A 145 0.13 19.74 -13.27
C ASP A 145 -1.16 19.17 -12.65
N LYS A 146 -2.33 19.73 -13.03
CA LYS A 146 -3.63 19.32 -12.49
C LYS A 146 -3.99 17.90 -12.90
N TYR A 147 -3.70 17.54 -14.16
CA TYR A 147 -3.94 16.19 -14.68
C TYR A 147 -3.13 15.14 -13.92
N PHE A 148 -1.82 15.32 -13.79
CA PHE A 148 -0.98 14.36 -13.06
C PHE A 148 -1.28 14.32 -11.56
N LYS A 149 -1.54 15.48 -10.92
CA LYS A 149 -2.01 15.50 -9.53
C LYS A 149 -3.29 14.71 -9.36
N PHE A 150 -4.24 14.86 -10.27
CA PHE A 150 -5.48 14.10 -10.25
C PHE A 150 -5.22 12.59 -10.38
N ILE A 151 -4.42 12.16 -11.37
CA ILE A 151 -4.07 10.73 -11.54
C ILE A 151 -3.44 10.17 -10.27
N PHE A 152 -2.43 10.84 -9.73
CA PHE A 152 -1.69 10.34 -8.57
C PHE A 152 -2.55 10.32 -7.32
N HIS A 153 -3.38 11.35 -7.10
CA HIS A 153 -4.31 11.40 -5.98
C HIS A 153 -5.35 10.27 -6.06
N MET A 154 -5.81 9.94 -7.27
CA MET A 154 -6.78 8.85 -7.48
C MET A 154 -6.13 7.46 -7.46
N THR A 155 -4.85 7.33 -7.79
CA THR A 155 -4.22 6.01 -7.99
C THR A 155 -3.40 5.55 -6.78
N LEU A 156 -2.57 6.42 -6.21
CA LEU A 156 -1.62 6.04 -5.16
C LEU A 156 -2.26 5.51 -3.88
N PRO A 157 -3.36 6.09 -3.38
CA PRO A 157 -4.00 5.59 -2.16
C PRO A 157 -4.47 4.14 -2.31
N PHE A 158 -4.94 3.72 -3.48
CA PHE A 158 -5.34 2.32 -3.71
C PHE A 158 -4.16 1.37 -3.69
N GLY A 159 -2.99 1.77 -4.21
CA GLY A 159 -1.76 0.99 -4.05
C GLY A 159 -1.50 0.65 -2.58
N ILE A 160 -1.56 1.65 -1.71
CA ILE A 160 -1.34 1.49 -0.26
C ILE A 160 -2.47 0.71 0.41
N LEU A 161 -3.74 1.01 0.09
CA LEU A 161 -4.90 0.35 0.70
C LEU A 161 -4.98 -1.13 0.32
N PHE A 162 -4.49 -1.50 -0.88
CA PHE A 162 -4.37 -2.88 -1.28
C PHE A 162 -3.35 -3.66 -0.45
N GLU A 163 -2.41 -3.02 0.26
CA GLU A 163 -1.48 -3.73 1.15
C GLU A 163 -2.13 -4.22 2.45
N LEU A 164 -3.30 -3.68 2.83
CA LEU A 164 -4.02 -4.01 4.07
C LEU A 164 -4.14 -5.52 4.35
N PRO A 165 -4.48 -6.40 3.37
CA PRO A 165 -4.63 -7.83 3.63
C PRO A 165 -3.31 -8.51 4.00
N VAL A 166 -2.23 -8.15 3.31
CA VAL A 166 -0.90 -8.73 3.55
C VAL A 166 -0.33 -8.21 4.87
N VAL A 167 -0.50 -6.92 5.15
CA VAL A 167 -0.09 -6.31 6.42
C VAL A 167 -0.85 -6.96 7.58
N ALA A 168 -2.18 -7.14 7.48
CA ALA A 168 -2.97 -7.81 8.51
C ALA A 168 -2.50 -9.25 8.75
N MET A 169 -2.25 -10.02 7.68
CA MET A 169 -1.68 -11.36 7.78
C MET A 169 -0.30 -11.38 8.45
N PHE A 170 0.57 -10.43 8.10
CA PHE A 170 1.91 -10.30 8.68
C PHE A 170 1.82 -10.02 10.18
N LEU A 171 1.03 -9.01 10.58
CA LEU A 171 0.82 -8.65 11.98
C LEU A 171 0.15 -9.78 12.79
N THR A 172 -0.78 -10.53 12.19
CA THR A 172 -1.37 -11.73 12.83
C THR A 172 -0.37 -12.87 12.96
N SER A 173 0.52 -13.06 11.99
CA SER A 173 1.59 -14.07 12.09
C SER A 173 2.51 -13.76 13.29
N LEU A 174 2.84 -12.47 13.49
CA LEU A 174 3.61 -11.98 14.64
C LEU A 174 2.87 -12.08 15.97
N GLY A 175 1.54 -12.30 15.97
CA GLY A 175 0.73 -12.29 17.18
C GLY A 175 0.44 -10.90 17.74
N ILE A 176 0.80 -9.83 17.01
CA ILE A 176 0.48 -8.44 17.39
C ILE A 176 -1.03 -8.21 17.30
N ILE A 177 -1.67 -8.83 16.31
CA ILE A 177 -3.07 -8.64 16.00
C ILE A 177 -3.81 -9.97 15.99
N ASN A 178 -4.97 -10.01 16.64
CA ASN A 178 -5.89 -11.14 16.63
C ASN A 178 -7.05 -10.90 15.64
N PRO A 179 -7.41 -11.86 14.77
CA PRO A 179 -8.56 -11.72 13.87
C PRO A 179 -9.90 -11.43 14.58
N TYR A 180 -10.04 -11.84 15.85
CA TYR A 180 -11.20 -11.49 16.67
C TYR A 180 -11.25 -9.99 16.97
N VAL A 181 -10.08 -9.35 17.20
CA VAL A 181 -9.99 -7.88 17.38
C VAL A 181 -10.37 -7.17 16.08
N LEU A 182 -9.86 -7.62 14.94
CA LEU A 182 -10.28 -7.07 13.63
C LEU A 182 -11.78 -7.18 13.39
N THR A 183 -12.37 -8.28 13.87
CA THR A 183 -13.81 -8.51 13.76
C THR A 183 -14.59 -7.61 14.72
N SER A 184 -14.11 -7.38 15.95
CA SER A 184 -14.80 -6.51 16.91
C SER A 184 -14.76 -5.03 16.54
N ILE A 185 -13.71 -4.58 15.85
CA ILE A 185 -13.56 -3.17 15.41
C ILE A 185 -14.12 -2.88 14.02
N ARG A 186 -14.86 -3.81 13.38
CA ARG A 186 -15.41 -3.66 12.02
C ARG A 186 -16.10 -2.31 11.78
N LYS A 187 -16.97 -1.89 12.71
CA LYS A 187 -17.70 -0.62 12.59
C LYS A 187 -16.76 0.59 12.51
N TYR A 188 -15.65 0.57 13.25
CA TYR A 188 -14.65 1.65 13.22
C TYR A 188 -13.81 1.59 11.96
N ALA A 189 -13.38 0.40 11.55
CA ALA A 189 -12.63 0.22 10.31
C ALA A 189 -13.44 0.66 9.08
N TYR A 190 -14.72 0.28 9.00
CA TYR A 190 -15.62 0.71 7.93
C TYR A 190 -15.77 2.23 7.91
N PHE A 191 -15.97 2.85 9.07
CA PHE A 191 -16.05 4.31 9.17
C PHE A 191 -14.77 4.99 8.67
N VAL A 192 -13.59 4.53 9.11
CA VAL A 192 -12.30 5.09 8.67
C VAL A 192 -12.09 4.90 7.17
N LEU A 193 -12.42 3.72 6.62
CA LEU A 193 -12.29 3.47 5.18
C LEU A 193 -13.25 4.31 4.34
N ILE A 194 -14.46 4.57 4.84
CA ILE A 194 -15.40 5.50 4.20
C ILE A 194 -14.85 6.93 4.25
N VAL A 195 -14.31 7.38 5.38
CA VAL A 195 -13.67 8.71 5.48
C VAL A 195 -12.51 8.82 4.50
N ILE A 196 -11.66 7.78 4.39
CA ILE A 196 -10.57 7.73 3.42
C ILE A 196 -11.12 7.79 1.99
N SER A 197 -12.19 7.04 1.68
CA SER A 197 -12.87 7.09 0.38
C SER A 197 -13.28 8.52 0.01
N VAL A 198 -13.95 9.23 0.92
CA VAL A 198 -14.42 10.61 0.72
C VAL A 198 -13.26 11.61 0.58
N LEU A 199 -12.10 11.32 1.19
CA LEU A 199 -10.91 12.18 1.05
C LEU A 199 -10.20 12.00 -0.29
N ILE A 200 -10.29 10.81 -0.89
CA ILE A 200 -9.65 10.49 -2.16
C ILE A 200 -10.54 10.91 -3.33
N SER A 201 -11.83 10.60 -3.24
CA SER A 201 -12.82 10.90 -4.25
C SER A 201 -13.18 12.39 -4.22
N PRO A 202 -13.63 12.97 -5.36
CA PRO A 202 -14.31 14.26 -5.33
C PRO A 202 -15.58 14.15 -4.47
N PRO A 203 -16.09 15.26 -3.91
CA PRO A 203 -17.25 15.25 -3.02
C PRO A 203 -18.55 14.94 -3.77
N ASP A 204 -18.78 13.66 -4.06
CA ASP A 204 -19.96 13.11 -4.72
C ASP A 204 -20.35 11.74 -4.14
N LEU A 205 -21.63 11.62 -3.79
CA LEU A 205 -22.16 10.44 -3.10
C LEU A 205 -22.09 9.15 -3.94
N MET A 206 -22.25 9.24 -5.26
CA MET A 206 -22.19 8.05 -6.12
C MET A 206 -20.75 7.53 -6.23
N SER A 207 -19.82 8.45 -6.47
CA SER A 207 -18.39 8.18 -6.54
C SER A 207 -17.85 7.61 -5.24
N ASP A 208 -18.28 8.16 -4.09
CA ASP A 208 -17.91 7.67 -2.76
C ASP A 208 -18.39 6.24 -2.49
N ILE A 209 -19.60 5.89 -2.93
CA ILE A 209 -20.12 4.52 -2.79
C ILE A 209 -19.31 3.55 -3.66
N ILE A 210 -19.00 3.93 -4.89
CA ILE A 210 -18.22 3.08 -5.81
C ILE A 210 -16.82 2.81 -5.26
N VAL A 211 -16.17 3.80 -4.66
CA VAL A 211 -14.82 3.65 -4.09
C VAL A 211 -14.84 2.92 -2.75
N SER A 212 -15.82 3.18 -1.89
CA SER A 212 -15.89 2.55 -0.57
C SER A 212 -16.12 1.03 -0.65
N ILE A 213 -16.89 0.53 -1.63
CA ILE A 213 -17.16 -0.91 -1.78
C ILE A 213 -15.86 -1.74 -1.89
N PRO A 214 -14.93 -1.47 -2.84
CA PRO A 214 -13.62 -2.13 -2.91
C PRO A 214 -12.85 -2.08 -1.59
N LEU A 215 -12.84 -0.94 -0.89
CA LEU A 215 -12.11 -0.78 0.37
C LEU A 215 -12.69 -1.65 1.48
N LEU A 216 -14.02 -1.71 1.61
CA LEU A 216 -14.70 -2.58 2.56
C LEU A 216 -14.45 -4.06 2.25
N VAL A 217 -14.45 -4.43 0.97
CA VAL A 217 -14.14 -5.79 0.52
C VAL A 217 -12.69 -6.16 0.87
N LEU A 218 -11.72 -5.27 0.63
CA LEU A 218 -10.32 -5.49 1.02
C LEU A 218 -10.18 -5.72 2.52
N TYR A 219 -10.88 -4.94 3.34
CA TYR A 219 -10.88 -5.15 4.78
C TYR A 219 -11.46 -6.51 5.16
N GLU A 220 -12.58 -6.93 4.56
CA GLU A 220 -13.18 -8.23 4.85
C GLU A 220 -12.28 -9.40 4.43
N ILE A 221 -11.61 -9.27 3.29
CA ILE A 221 -10.55 -10.20 2.83
C ILE A 221 -9.42 -10.25 3.88
N SER A 222 -8.98 -9.09 4.38
CA SER A 222 -7.95 -8.98 5.41
C SER A 222 -8.32 -9.75 6.68
N ILE A 223 -9.57 -9.64 7.13
CA ILE A 223 -10.06 -10.42 8.28
C ILE A 223 -10.02 -11.92 7.99
N ASN A 224 -10.53 -12.35 6.83
CA ASN A 224 -10.62 -13.76 6.48
C ASN A 224 -9.22 -14.41 6.41
N LEU A 225 -8.30 -13.76 5.69
CA LEU A 225 -6.91 -14.22 5.61
C LEU A 225 -6.24 -14.28 6.98
N SER A 226 -6.45 -13.27 7.82
CA SER A 226 -5.95 -13.27 9.20
C SER A 226 -6.52 -14.44 10.02
N LYS A 227 -7.81 -14.78 9.88
CA LYS A 227 -8.44 -15.97 10.52
C LYS A 227 -7.79 -17.27 10.05
N VAL A 228 -7.43 -17.39 8.77
CA VAL A 228 -6.73 -18.58 8.24
C VAL A 228 -5.34 -18.71 8.86
N VAL A 229 -4.57 -17.62 8.92
CA VAL A 229 -3.24 -17.58 9.54
C VAL A 229 -3.32 -17.94 11.03
N TYR A 230 -4.24 -17.33 11.76
CA TYR A 230 -4.42 -17.56 13.20
C TYR A 230 -4.81 -19.00 13.53
N ARG A 231 -5.74 -19.62 12.77
CA ARG A 231 -6.11 -21.03 12.95
C ARG A 231 -4.93 -21.99 12.70
N ARG A 232 -4.09 -21.69 11.72
CA ARG A 232 -2.87 -22.47 11.45
C ARG A 232 -1.85 -22.37 12.60
N LYS A 233 -1.82 -21.24 13.30
CA LYS A 233 -0.97 -21.03 14.48
C LYS A 233 -1.47 -21.85 15.68
N LEU A 234 -2.75 -21.72 16.04
CA LEU A 234 -3.38 -22.45 17.15
C LEU A 234 -3.28 -23.98 16.99
N ARG A 235 -3.54 -24.52 15.79
CA ARG A 235 -3.41 -25.98 15.55
C ARG A 235 -2.00 -26.50 15.83
N LYS A 236 -0.97 -25.68 15.62
CA LYS A 236 0.43 -26.06 15.87
C LYS A 236 0.80 -25.99 17.34
N GLU A 237 0.26 -25.01 18.06
CA GLU A 237 0.43 -24.90 19.51
C GLU A 237 -0.20 -26.11 20.21
N ASN A 238 -1.43 -26.50 19.83
CA ASN A 238 -2.11 -27.68 20.39
C ASN A 238 -1.38 -28.99 20.10
N SER A 239 -0.91 -29.21 18.86
CA SER A 239 -0.16 -30.43 18.51
C SER A 239 1.24 -30.51 19.13
N SER A 240 1.83 -29.37 19.51
CA SER A 240 3.09 -29.34 20.28
C SER A 240 2.87 -29.55 21.78
N GLY A 241 1.67 -29.25 22.30
CA GLY A 241 1.26 -29.51 23.68
C GLY A 241 0.92 -30.97 23.95
N GLU A 242 0.21 -31.64 23.03
CA GLU A 242 -0.14 -33.07 23.15
C GLU A 242 1.10 -33.97 23.14
N ALA A 243 2.12 -33.67 22.31
CA ALA A 243 3.36 -34.45 22.25
C ALA A 243 4.23 -34.38 23.52
N LYS A 244 4.00 -33.39 24.41
CA LYS A 244 4.69 -33.28 25.71
C LYS A 244 3.93 -33.95 26.86
N GLY A 245 2.64 -34.23 26.69
CA GLY A 245 1.79 -34.82 27.73
C GLY A 245 1.80 -36.35 27.78
N THR A 246 2.31 -37.02 26.73
CA THR A 246 2.35 -38.50 26.64
C THR A 246 3.67 -39.11 27.13
N SER A 247 4.59 -38.30 27.64
CA SER A 247 5.93 -38.69 28.10
C SER A 247 6.12 -38.57 29.62
N ILE A 248 5.04 -38.73 30.40
CA ILE A 248 5.06 -38.83 31.87
C ILE A 248 4.44 -40.16 32.27
#